data_AF-A0A369UIP5-F1
#
_entry.id   AF-A0A369UIP5-F1
#
_cell.length_a   1.000
_cell.length_b   1.000
_cell.length_c   1.000
_cell.angle_alpha   90.00
_cell.angle_beta   90.00
_cell.angle_gamma   90.00
#
_symmetry.space_group_name_H-M   'P 1'
#
loop_
_entity.id
_entity.type
_entity.pdbx_description
1 polymer ?
#
loop_
_entity_poly.entity_id
_entity_poly.type
_entity_poly.pdbx_seq_one_letter_code
_entity_poly.pdbx_strand_id
1 'polypeptide(L)'
;MTKRAKFKIVVGEGKRQSEVWTVSLTKNDVYLASSGAKHTKISLHESGQGSWSIRSEVLDQVPFVPTTGRHLALWNKPKVSMGHLSALFYLLFPDSELRPRELRHDVPLIRIPSPGKGAGVRIDFALSPPLDAPPDKYPLDVQPPLSLLFSHQLANRQLLVASWHVIPIPDSLTERMDRARAMSWAAAVAQGRDPVGTKAAASVTDRHGIPGFIEVAPNGGMFGVTSLGN
;
A
#
# COMPACT_ATOMS: atom_id res chain seq x y z
N MET A 1 4.74 20.64 20.37
CA MET A 1 4.96 19.59 19.34
C MET A 1 3.66 19.40 18.56
N THR A 2 3.66 19.60 17.26
CA THR A 2 2.47 19.40 16.41
C THR A 2 2.07 17.93 16.42
N LYS A 3 0.80 17.63 16.72
CA LYS A 3 0.28 16.25 16.82
C LYS A 3 0.44 15.57 15.45
N ARG A 4 1.11 14.42 15.40
CA ARG A 4 1.22 13.62 14.16
C ARG A 4 -0.17 13.17 13.73
N ALA A 5 -0.56 13.50 12.49
CA ALA A 5 -1.79 12.97 11.92
C ALA A 5 -1.58 11.50 11.53
N LYS A 6 -2.59 10.68 11.79
CA LYS A 6 -2.53 9.24 11.57
C LYS A 6 -3.88 8.74 11.06
N PHE A 7 -3.87 8.07 9.93
CA PHE A 7 -5.03 7.44 9.32
C PHE A 7 -4.78 5.94 9.23
N LYS A 8 -5.81 5.14 9.51
CA LYS A 8 -5.73 3.69 9.41
C LYS A 8 -6.80 3.21 8.46
N ILE A 9 -6.43 2.34 7.52
CA ILE A 9 -7.27 1.91 6.42
C ILE A 9 -7.25 0.39 6.37
N VAL A 10 -8.41 -0.21 6.12
CA VAL A 10 -8.54 -1.64 5.81
C VAL A 10 -9.52 -1.81 4.65
N VAL A 11 -9.22 -2.77 3.77
CA VAL A 11 -10.10 -3.18 2.67
C VAL A 11 -10.70 -4.53 2.99
N GLY A 12 -12.02 -4.66 2.87
CA GLY A 12 -12.76 -5.90 3.07
C GLY A 12 -13.74 -5.86 4.25
N GLU A 13 -14.52 -6.93 4.35
CA GLU A 13 -15.65 -7.05 5.28
C GLU A 13 -15.51 -8.26 6.19
N GLY A 14 -15.99 -8.11 7.43
CA GLY A 14 -15.95 -9.16 8.45
C GLY A 14 -14.54 -9.71 8.65
N LYS A 15 -14.39 -11.03 8.50
CA LYS A 15 -13.11 -11.72 8.65
C LYS A 15 -12.24 -11.64 7.39
N ARG A 16 -12.77 -11.40 6.19
CA ARG A 16 -11.98 -11.43 4.94
C ARG A 16 -11.53 -10.02 4.55
N GLN A 17 -10.28 -9.69 4.84
CA GLN A 17 -9.76 -8.33 4.71
C GLN A 17 -8.25 -8.25 4.47
N SER A 18 -7.79 -7.05 4.12
CA SER A 18 -6.38 -6.70 4.00
C SER A 18 -5.71 -6.59 5.37
N GLU A 19 -4.39 -6.40 5.36
CA GLU A 19 -3.71 -5.80 6.52
C GLU A 19 -4.24 -4.38 6.79
N VAL A 20 -4.09 -3.92 8.03
CA VAL A 20 -4.34 -2.52 8.38
C VAL A 20 -3.18 -1.68 7.88
N TRP A 21 -3.44 -0.77 6.95
CA TRP A 21 -2.48 0.20 6.48
C TRP A 21 -2.57 1.46 7.31
N THR A 22 -1.45 1.87 7.90
CA THR A 22 -1.33 3.08 8.68
C THR A 22 -0.60 4.13 7.86
N VAL A 23 -1.26 5.25 7.57
CA VAL A 23 -0.66 6.46 7.02
C VAL A 23 -0.32 7.39 8.19
N SER A 24 0.96 7.77 8.31
CA SER A 24 1.45 8.68 9.34
C SER A 24 2.10 9.89 8.70
N LEU A 25 1.70 11.08 9.12
CA LEU A 25 2.21 12.35 8.59
C LEU A 25 3.09 13.04 9.63
N THR A 26 4.29 13.44 9.23
CA THR A 26 5.23 14.17 10.09
C THR A 26 5.78 15.37 9.33
N LYS A 27 5.28 16.56 9.65
CA LYS A 27 5.54 17.81 8.90
C LYS A 27 5.16 17.67 7.41
N ASN A 28 6.13 17.38 6.56
CA ASN A 28 6.00 17.26 5.11
C ASN A 28 6.19 15.83 4.62
N ASP A 29 6.61 14.92 5.50
CA ASP A 29 6.85 13.53 5.15
C ASP A 29 5.60 12.69 5.36
N VAL A 30 5.39 11.74 4.45
CA VAL A 30 4.29 10.76 4.47
C VAL A 30 4.89 9.37 4.63
N TYR A 31 4.40 8.62 5.61
CA TYR A 31 4.85 7.26 5.87
C TYR A 31 3.66 6.30 5.85
N LEU A 32 3.81 5.16 5.19
CA LEU A 32 2.82 4.09 5.18
C LEU A 32 3.46 2.78 5.63
N ALA A 33 2.72 2.04 6.45
CA ALA A 33 3.12 0.71 6.90
C ALA A 33 1.88 -0.17 7.10
N SER A 34 1.97 -1.44 6.74
CA SER A 34 0.91 -2.42 7.01
C SER A 34 1.16 -3.16 8.32
N SER A 35 0.11 -3.54 9.04
CA SER A 35 0.18 -4.19 10.36
C SER A 35 1.00 -5.47 10.34
N GLY A 36 0.86 -6.28 9.30
CA GLY A 36 1.62 -7.51 9.16
C GLY A 36 2.94 -7.35 8.41
N ALA A 37 3.15 -6.26 7.65
CA ALA A 37 4.44 -5.99 7.01
C ALA A 37 5.33 -5.15 7.93
N LYS A 38 5.70 -5.72 9.10
CA LYS A 38 6.62 -5.06 10.05
C LYS A 38 7.94 -4.66 9.41
N HIS A 39 8.32 -5.34 8.33
CA HIS A 39 9.60 -5.18 7.70
C HIS A 39 9.66 -4.19 6.55
N THR A 40 8.52 -3.77 5.98
CA THR A 40 8.53 -2.80 4.90
C THR A 40 7.86 -1.50 5.31
N LYS A 41 8.17 -0.43 4.58
CA LYS A 41 7.51 0.86 4.69
C LYS A 41 7.53 1.56 3.34
N ILE A 42 6.48 2.31 3.07
CA ILE A 42 6.49 3.33 2.03
C ILE A 42 6.79 4.67 2.69
N SER A 43 7.71 5.44 2.14
CA SER A 43 7.96 6.82 2.57
C SER A 43 7.97 7.75 1.38
N LEU A 44 7.40 8.95 1.57
CA LEU A 44 7.57 10.09 0.69
C LEU A 44 8.16 11.21 1.53
N HIS A 45 9.35 11.64 1.16
CA HIS A 45 10.06 12.71 1.86
C HIS A 45 9.78 14.07 1.23
N GLU A 46 9.96 15.14 2.01
CA GLU A 46 9.84 16.53 1.54
C GLU A 46 10.69 16.82 0.29
N SER A 47 11.85 16.16 0.15
CA SER A 47 12.71 16.24 -1.02
C SER A 47 12.02 15.81 -2.33
N GLY A 48 10.87 15.17 -2.24
CA GLY A 48 10.13 14.61 -3.37
C GLY A 48 10.51 13.17 -3.68
N GLN A 49 11.51 12.59 -3.01
CA GLN A 49 11.84 11.18 -3.22
C GLN A 49 10.85 10.28 -2.47
N GLY A 50 10.25 9.34 -3.20
CA GLY A 50 9.42 8.27 -2.69
C GLY A 50 10.15 6.93 -2.71
N SER A 51 9.89 6.08 -1.73
CA SER A 51 10.46 4.73 -1.68
C SER A 51 9.50 3.71 -1.08
N TRP A 52 9.55 2.48 -1.56
CA TRP A 52 9.07 1.31 -0.86
C TRP A 52 10.29 0.49 -0.47
N SER A 53 10.51 0.34 0.83
CA SER A 53 11.76 -0.19 1.34
C SER A 53 11.53 -1.19 2.43
N ILE A 54 12.45 -2.16 2.53
CA ILE A 54 12.71 -2.87 3.76
C ILE A 54 13.28 -1.88 4.79
N ARG A 55 12.83 -2.00 6.02
CA ARG A 55 13.28 -1.22 7.17
C ARG A 55 14.68 -1.65 7.56
N SER A 56 15.58 -0.68 7.73
CA SER A 56 17.00 -0.94 7.99
C SER A 56 17.21 -1.77 9.25
N GLU A 57 16.35 -1.58 10.26
CA GLU A 57 16.44 -2.19 11.59
C GLU A 57 16.14 -3.69 11.60
N VAL A 58 15.61 -4.23 10.49
CA VAL A 58 15.19 -5.63 10.37
C VAL A 58 15.72 -6.29 9.10
N LEU A 59 16.76 -5.71 8.48
CA LEU A 59 17.37 -6.26 7.27
C LEU A 59 17.87 -7.69 7.47
N ASP A 60 18.42 -8.00 8.64
CA ASP A 60 18.91 -9.34 8.95
C ASP A 60 17.76 -10.33 9.19
N GLN A 61 16.58 -9.82 9.55
CA GLN A 61 15.41 -10.61 9.92
C GLN A 61 14.50 -10.92 8.72
N VAL A 62 14.56 -10.13 7.64
CA VAL A 62 13.71 -10.38 6.48
C VAL A 62 14.17 -11.57 5.66
N PRO A 63 13.23 -12.37 5.14
CA PRO A 63 13.55 -13.56 4.36
C PRO A 63 14.18 -13.27 2.99
N PHE A 64 14.28 -12.00 2.64
CA PHE A 64 14.82 -11.55 1.38
C PHE A 64 15.22 -10.08 1.47
N VAL A 65 16.41 -9.76 0.94
CA VAL A 65 16.85 -8.41 0.62
C VAL A 65 17.29 -8.43 -0.84
N PRO A 66 16.76 -7.56 -1.72
CA PRO A 66 17.27 -7.44 -3.08
C PRO A 66 18.77 -7.20 -3.11
N THR A 67 19.47 -7.73 -4.12
CA THR A 67 20.90 -7.49 -4.32
C THR A 67 21.22 -6.01 -4.55
N THR A 68 20.24 -5.24 -5.05
CA THR A 68 20.30 -3.78 -5.22
C THR A 68 20.12 -3.00 -3.92
N GLY A 69 19.94 -3.69 -2.79
CA GLY A 69 19.78 -3.14 -1.46
C GLY A 69 18.34 -3.19 -0.94
N ARG A 70 18.09 -2.47 0.15
CA ARG A 70 16.81 -2.52 0.89
C ARG A 70 15.59 -1.94 0.14
N HIS A 71 15.82 -1.22 -0.96
CA HIS A 71 14.77 -0.51 -1.68
C HIS A 71 14.11 -1.45 -2.70
N LEU A 72 12.82 -1.71 -2.50
CA LEU A 72 11.98 -2.51 -3.41
C LEU A 72 11.51 -1.67 -4.61
N ALA A 73 11.28 -0.38 -4.38
CA ALA A 73 10.96 0.60 -5.41
C ALA A 73 11.42 1.99 -5.00
N LEU A 74 11.85 2.79 -5.97
CA LEU A 74 12.19 4.21 -5.83
C LEU A 74 11.48 5.00 -6.92
N TRP A 75 10.95 6.16 -6.56
CA TRP A 75 10.33 7.08 -7.51
C TRP A 75 10.53 8.52 -7.05
N ASN A 76 10.33 9.45 -7.98
CA ASN A 76 10.30 10.86 -7.66
C ASN A 76 8.85 11.36 -7.74
N LYS A 77 8.51 12.30 -6.88
CA LYS A 77 7.27 13.05 -6.93
C LYS A 77 7.15 13.72 -8.30
N PRO A 78 6.02 13.57 -9.00
CA PRO A 78 5.81 14.30 -10.24
C PRO A 78 5.79 15.81 -9.98
N LYS A 79 6.20 16.59 -10.99
CA LYS A 79 6.05 18.04 -10.92
C LYS A 79 4.57 18.37 -10.79
N VAL A 80 4.23 19.10 -9.75
CA VAL A 80 2.83 19.49 -9.49
C VAL A 80 2.50 20.68 -10.36
N SER A 81 1.56 20.53 -11.29
CA SER A 81 1.01 21.64 -12.06
C SER A 81 0.01 22.42 -11.22
N MET A 82 -0.05 23.74 -11.42
CA MET A 82 -1.06 24.58 -10.77
C MET A 82 -2.47 24.11 -11.12
N GLY A 83 -3.36 24.10 -10.13
CA GLY A 83 -4.78 23.79 -10.33
C GLY A 83 -5.17 22.31 -10.31
N HIS A 84 -4.22 21.37 -10.29
CA HIS A 84 -4.54 19.93 -10.30
C HIS A 84 -3.83 19.15 -9.19
N LEU A 85 -4.53 18.15 -8.67
CA LEU A 85 -3.91 17.12 -7.83
C LEU A 85 -2.97 16.27 -8.69
N SER A 86 -1.75 16.06 -8.21
CA SER A 86 -0.77 15.20 -8.86
C SER A 86 -0.70 13.86 -8.16
N ALA A 87 -1.08 12.79 -8.87
CA ALA A 87 -1.00 11.42 -8.36
C ALA A 87 0.45 11.06 -8.06
N LEU A 88 0.71 10.57 -6.85
CA LEU A 88 2.05 10.21 -6.38
C LEU A 88 2.32 8.73 -6.58
N PHE A 89 1.41 7.92 -6.05
CA PHE A 89 1.43 6.47 -6.10
C PHE A 89 0.04 5.96 -5.70
N TYR A 90 -0.18 4.66 -5.84
CA TYR A 90 -1.37 4.01 -5.32
C TYR A 90 -1.06 2.71 -4.56
N LEU A 91 -1.95 2.35 -3.64
CA LEU A 91 -2.04 0.99 -3.12
C LEU A 91 -3.16 0.26 -3.87
N LEU A 92 -2.93 -0.99 -4.22
CA LEU A 92 -3.95 -1.82 -4.85
C LEU A 92 -4.18 -3.08 -4.03
N PHE A 93 -5.45 -3.35 -3.76
CA PHE A 93 -5.94 -4.46 -2.96
C PHE A 93 -6.87 -5.34 -3.80
N PRO A 94 -6.32 -6.31 -4.55
CA PRO A 94 -7.14 -7.28 -5.28
C PRO A 94 -7.97 -8.13 -4.31
N ASP A 95 -9.20 -8.46 -4.68
CA ASP A 95 -10.07 -9.33 -3.87
C ASP A 95 -9.41 -10.69 -3.58
N SER A 96 -8.67 -11.22 -4.56
CA SER A 96 -7.92 -12.49 -4.46
C SER A 96 -6.90 -12.51 -3.33
N GLU A 97 -6.43 -11.33 -2.87
CA GLU A 97 -5.40 -11.20 -1.84
C GLU A 97 -5.99 -10.90 -0.44
N LEU A 98 -7.30 -10.71 -0.32
CA LEU A 98 -7.97 -10.57 0.99
C LEU A 98 -7.95 -11.91 1.74
N ARG A 99 -7.76 -11.86 3.07
CA ARG A 99 -7.55 -13.06 3.91
C ARG A 99 -8.40 -13.04 5.19
N PRO A 100 -8.72 -14.21 5.76
CA PRO A 100 -9.26 -14.32 7.11
C PRO A 100 -8.33 -13.67 8.14
N ARG A 101 -8.79 -12.62 8.83
CA ARG A 101 -8.05 -11.87 9.84
C ARG A 101 -9.00 -11.37 10.91
N GLU A 102 -8.55 -11.40 12.16
CA GLU A 102 -9.25 -10.75 13.27
C GLU A 102 -8.64 -9.37 13.50
N LEU A 103 -9.48 -8.34 13.48
CA LEU A 103 -9.06 -7.00 13.86
C LEU A 103 -9.31 -6.80 15.35
N ARG A 104 -8.34 -6.19 16.01
CA ARG A 104 -8.60 -5.61 17.33
C ARG A 104 -9.50 -4.39 17.11
N HIS A 105 -10.69 -4.41 17.72
CA HIS A 105 -11.77 -3.44 17.51
C HIS A 105 -11.53 -2.08 18.17
N ASP A 106 -10.40 -1.89 18.85
CA ASP A 106 -10.11 -0.79 19.77
C ASP A 106 -9.53 0.47 19.11
N VAL A 107 -9.44 0.51 17.78
CA VAL A 107 -8.76 1.59 17.08
C VAL A 107 -9.65 2.18 15.97
N PRO A 108 -9.79 3.52 15.92
CA PRO A 108 -10.43 4.19 14.77
C PRO A 108 -9.73 3.83 13.45
N LEU A 109 -10.50 3.27 12.52
CA LEU A 109 -10.03 2.88 11.20
C LEU A 109 -11.11 3.16 10.15
N ILE A 110 -10.67 3.53 8.95
CA ILE A 110 -11.51 3.71 7.77
C ILE A 110 -11.63 2.34 7.10
N ARG A 111 -12.85 1.83 6.97
CA ARG A 111 -13.14 0.57 6.30
C ARG A 111 -13.64 0.83 4.88
N ILE A 112 -13.02 0.18 3.92
CA ILE A 112 -13.44 0.15 2.51
C ILE A 112 -14.04 -1.24 2.25
N PRO A 113 -15.19 -1.37 1.58
CA PRO A 113 -15.81 -2.67 1.29
C PRO A 113 -14.91 -3.56 0.41
N SER A 114 -15.20 -4.86 0.39
CA SER A 114 -14.56 -5.77 -0.58
C SER A 114 -14.93 -5.35 -2.01
N PRO A 115 -13.98 -5.38 -2.96
CA PRO A 115 -14.26 -5.00 -4.34
C PRO A 115 -15.02 -6.07 -5.13
N GLY A 116 -15.17 -7.30 -4.59
CA GLY A 116 -15.78 -8.43 -5.29
C GLY A 116 -14.81 -9.17 -6.23
N LYS A 117 -15.22 -10.37 -6.69
CA LYS A 117 -14.38 -11.27 -7.48
C LYS A 117 -13.94 -10.61 -8.80
N GLY A 118 -12.65 -10.74 -9.13
CA GLY A 118 -12.07 -10.18 -10.37
C GLY A 118 -11.77 -8.68 -10.32
N ALA A 119 -12.02 -8.03 -9.19
CA ALA A 119 -11.78 -6.61 -8.99
C ALA A 119 -10.80 -6.36 -7.83
N GLY A 120 -10.37 -5.10 -7.72
CA GLY A 120 -9.52 -4.61 -6.65
C GLY A 120 -9.89 -3.21 -6.22
N VAL A 121 -9.63 -2.88 -4.95
CA VAL A 121 -9.69 -1.51 -4.46
C VAL A 121 -8.37 -0.83 -4.78
N ARG A 122 -8.42 0.23 -5.57
CA ARG A 122 -7.30 1.14 -5.80
C ARG A 122 -7.43 2.34 -4.87
N ILE A 123 -6.40 2.61 -4.09
CA ILE A 123 -6.29 3.80 -3.24
C ILE A 123 -5.19 4.70 -3.81
N ASP A 124 -5.60 5.83 -4.38
CA ASP A 124 -4.69 6.82 -4.94
C ASP A 124 -4.28 7.83 -3.88
N PHE A 125 -2.98 8.14 -3.86
CA PHE A 125 -2.41 9.22 -3.06
C PHE A 125 -1.99 10.33 -3.99
N ALA A 126 -2.49 11.54 -3.76
CA ALA A 126 -2.19 12.70 -4.59
C ALA A 126 -1.81 13.92 -3.74
N LEU A 127 -1.02 14.83 -4.32
CA LEU A 127 -0.67 16.11 -3.70
C LEU A 127 -1.17 17.28 -4.53
N SER A 128 -1.71 18.29 -3.85
CA SER A 128 -1.97 19.59 -4.45
C SER A 128 -0.69 20.42 -4.58
N PRO A 129 -0.69 21.49 -5.39
CA PRO A 129 0.25 22.60 -5.20
C PRO A 129 0.07 23.19 -3.79
N PRO A 130 1.08 23.90 -3.24
CA PRO A 130 0.91 24.64 -1.99
C PRO A 130 -0.33 25.54 -2.07
N LEU A 131 -1.18 25.49 -1.06
CA LEU A 131 -2.39 26.30 -0.99
C LEU A 131 -2.11 27.59 -0.21
N ASP A 132 -2.70 28.70 -0.66
CA ASP A 132 -2.53 30.00 -0.01
C ASP A 132 -3.51 30.23 1.15
N ALA A 133 -4.48 29.35 1.31
CA ALA A 133 -5.44 29.33 2.40
C ALA A 133 -5.59 27.91 2.99
N PRO A 134 -6.28 27.75 4.13
CA PRO A 134 -6.53 26.43 4.71
C PRO A 134 -7.49 25.60 3.83
N PRO A 135 -7.51 24.26 3.99
CA PRO A 135 -8.20 23.34 3.06
C PRO A 135 -9.72 23.51 3.01
N ASP A 136 -10.33 24.02 4.07
CA ASP A 136 -11.76 24.31 4.14
C ASP A 136 -12.22 25.35 3.10
N LYS A 137 -11.29 26.19 2.62
CA LYS A 137 -11.53 27.15 1.52
C LYS A 137 -11.31 26.56 0.13
N TYR A 138 -10.81 25.33 0.03
CA TYR A 138 -10.59 24.61 -1.23
C TYR A 138 -11.38 23.29 -1.17
N PRO A 139 -12.71 23.34 -1.39
CA PRO A 139 -13.52 22.14 -1.33
C PRO A 139 -12.96 21.10 -2.31
N LEU A 140 -12.63 19.92 -1.78
CA LEU A 140 -12.22 18.79 -2.60
C LEU A 140 -13.46 18.21 -3.25
N ASP A 141 -13.61 18.51 -4.54
CA ASP A 141 -14.63 17.89 -5.36
C ASP A 141 -14.11 16.55 -5.90
N VAL A 142 -14.52 15.46 -5.25
CA VAL A 142 -14.18 14.10 -5.65
C VAL A 142 -15.31 13.54 -6.48
N GLN A 143 -15.09 13.48 -7.79
CA GLN A 143 -16.09 13.03 -8.76
C GLN A 143 -16.16 11.49 -8.82
N PRO A 144 -17.37 10.90 -8.91
CA PRO A 144 -17.53 9.47 -9.15
C PRO A 144 -16.72 8.99 -10.37
N PRO A 145 -16.15 7.76 -10.32
CA PRO A 145 -16.37 6.72 -9.31
C PRO A 145 -15.46 6.83 -8.07
N LEU A 146 -14.73 7.94 -7.91
CA LEU A 146 -13.83 8.13 -6.78
C LEU A 146 -14.62 8.42 -5.49
N SER A 147 -14.08 7.97 -4.38
CA SER A 147 -14.55 8.27 -3.03
C SER A 147 -13.39 8.81 -2.19
N LEU A 148 -13.61 9.93 -1.50
CA LEU A 148 -12.59 10.51 -0.61
C LEU A 148 -12.40 9.63 0.63
N LEU A 149 -11.15 9.29 0.97
CA LEU A 149 -10.83 8.66 2.26
C LEU A 149 -10.48 9.71 3.30
N PHE A 150 -9.52 10.56 2.98
CA PHE A 150 -9.11 11.67 3.82
C PHE A 150 -8.34 12.71 3.02
N SER A 151 -8.22 13.90 3.60
CA SER A 151 -7.32 14.95 3.15
C SER A 151 -6.61 15.57 4.34
N HIS A 152 -5.34 15.96 4.17
CA HIS A 152 -4.57 16.58 5.23
C HIS A 152 -3.56 17.58 4.70
N GLN A 153 -3.54 18.79 5.26
CA GLN A 153 -2.56 19.80 4.88
C GLN A 153 -1.22 19.54 5.57
N LEU A 154 -0.16 19.45 4.77
CA LEU A 154 1.22 19.34 5.22
C LEU A 154 1.76 20.72 5.64
N ALA A 155 2.89 20.74 6.35
CA ALA A 155 3.48 21.99 6.85
C ALA A 155 3.91 22.95 5.72
N ASN A 156 4.22 22.44 4.54
CA ASN A 156 4.53 23.19 3.33
C ASN A 156 3.28 23.67 2.55
N ARG A 157 2.11 23.63 3.20
CA ARG A 157 0.80 24.06 2.67
C ARG A 157 0.24 23.20 1.54
N GLN A 158 0.90 22.11 1.13
CA GLN A 158 0.32 21.15 0.20
C GLN A 158 -0.76 20.30 0.88
N LEU A 159 -1.77 19.91 0.13
CA LEU A 159 -2.82 19.01 0.57
C LEU A 159 -2.51 17.59 0.08
N LEU A 160 -2.28 16.67 1.01
CA LEU A 160 -2.30 15.24 0.71
C LEU A 160 -3.75 14.78 0.66
N VAL A 161 -4.12 14.15 -0.44
CA VAL A 161 -5.45 13.57 -0.66
C VAL A 161 -5.29 12.08 -0.88
N ALA A 162 -6.10 11.29 -0.17
CA ALA A 162 -6.27 9.88 -0.45
C ALA A 162 -7.71 9.65 -0.91
N SER A 163 -7.87 9.07 -2.08
CA SER A 163 -9.15 8.64 -2.63
C SER A 163 -9.10 7.17 -2.99
N TRP A 164 -10.26 6.54 -3.15
CA TRP A 164 -10.34 5.16 -3.58
C TRP A 164 -11.44 4.94 -4.60
N HIS A 165 -11.29 3.88 -5.38
CA HIS A 165 -12.31 3.35 -6.28
C HIS A 165 -12.05 1.88 -6.57
N VAL A 166 -13.04 1.20 -7.14
CA VAL A 166 -12.90 -0.20 -7.59
C VAL A 166 -12.42 -0.21 -9.04
N ILE A 167 -11.44 -1.07 -9.33
CA ILE A 167 -10.95 -1.32 -10.68
C ILE A 167 -11.02 -2.82 -11.01
N PRO A 168 -11.20 -3.19 -12.29
CA PRO A 168 -11.00 -4.56 -12.73
C PRO A 168 -9.53 -4.96 -12.57
N ILE A 169 -9.28 -6.23 -12.24
CA ILE A 169 -7.94 -6.81 -12.19
C ILE A 169 -7.74 -7.61 -13.48
N PRO A 170 -6.90 -7.14 -14.42
CA PRO A 170 -6.65 -7.87 -15.66
C PRO A 170 -5.79 -9.11 -15.40
N ASP A 171 -5.90 -10.12 -16.25
CA ASP A 171 -5.12 -11.37 -16.13
C ASP A 171 -3.61 -11.12 -16.11
N SER A 172 -3.13 -10.16 -16.89
CA SER A 172 -1.73 -9.75 -16.91
C SER A 172 -1.23 -9.24 -15.54
N LEU A 173 -2.12 -8.68 -14.72
CA LEU A 173 -1.81 -8.27 -13.35
C LEU A 173 -1.80 -9.48 -12.41
N THR A 174 -2.75 -10.41 -12.57
CA THR A 174 -2.77 -11.69 -11.85
C THR A 174 -1.46 -12.45 -12.06
N GLU A 175 -1.02 -12.61 -13.32
CA GLU A 175 0.25 -13.27 -13.64
C GLU A 175 1.45 -12.56 -13.00
N ARG A 176 1.45 -11.22 -12.92
CA ARG A 176 2.52 -10.46 -12.25
C ARG A 176 2.54 -10.75 -10.75
N MET A 177 1.38 -10.83 -10.11
CA MET A 177 1.29 -11.21 -8.69
C MET A 177 1.78 -12.64 -8.47
N ASP A 178 1.41 -13.58 -9.33
CA ASP A 178 1.85 -14.96 -9.26
C ASP A 178 3.37 -15.09 -9.43
N ARG A 179 3.96 -14.35 -10.39
CA ARG A 179 5.41 -14.26 -10.54
C ARG A 179 6.09 -13.67 -9.30
N ALA A 180 5.56 -12.57 -8.75
CA ALA A 180 6.10 -11.97 -7.53
C ALA A 180 6.07 -12.94 -6.34
N ARG A 181 5.00 -13.73 -6.23
CA ARG A 181 4.85 -14.79 -5.22
C ARG A 181 5.88 -15.91 -5.43
N ALA A 182 6.02 -16.42 -6.64
CA ALA A 182 6.97 -17.47 -6.98
C ALA A 182 8.42 -17.03 -6.76
N MET A 183 8.78 -15.79 -7.12
CA MET A 183 10.11 -15.23 -6.88
C MET A 183 10.40 -15.10 -5.38
N SER A 184 9.43 -14.61 -4.59
CA SER A 184 9.58 -14.49 -3.14
C SER A 184 9.77 -15.86 -2.48
N TRP A 185 9.02 -16.86 -2.96
CA TRP A 185 9.14 -18.25 -2.51
C TRP A 185 10.53 -18.84 -2.83
N ALA A 186 10.96 -18.75 -4.08
CA ALA A 186 12.26 -19.27 -4.52
C ALA A 186 13.42 -18.61 -3.77
N ALA A 187 13.34 -17.30 -3.53
CA ALA A 187 14.35 -16.57 -2.77
C ALA A 187 14.44 -17.05 -1.31
N ALA A 188 13.30 -17.28 -0.65
CA ALA A 188 13.29 -17.80 0.72
C ALA A 188 13.91 -19.21 0.81
N VAL A 189 13.55 -20.10 -0.13
CA VAL A 189 14.12 -21.46 -0.21
C VAL A 189 15.63 -21.41 -0.43
N ALA A 190 16.12 -20.59 -1.36
CA ALA A 190 17.54 -20.45 -1.63
C ALA A 190 18.35 -19.95 -0.41
N GLN A 191 17.69 -19.26 0.53
CA GLN A 191 18.27 -18.77 1.77
C GLN A 191 18.07 -19.72 2.96
N GLY A 192 17.51 -20.92 2.74
CA GLY A 192 17.23 -21.89 3.81
C GLY A 192 16.16 -21.44 4.79
N ARG A 193 15.26 -20.53 4.37
CA ARG A 193 14.18 -20.00 5.20
C ARG A 193 12.85 -20.65 4.82
N ASP A 194 11.94 -20.73 5.78
CA ASP A 194 10.57 -21.19 5.53
C ASP A 194 9.85 -20.18 4.60
N PRO A 195 9.45 -20.59 3.38
CA PRO A 195 8.70 -19.71 2.49
C PRO A 195 7.25 -19.49 2.97
N VAL A 196 6.73 -20.34 3.86
CA VAL A 196 5.39 -20.19 4.44
C VAL A 196 5.37 -18.93 5.31
N GLY A 197 4.47 -18.00 4.98
CA GLY A 197 4.36 -16.70 5.66
C GLY A 197 5.27 -15.60 5.10
N THR A 198 6.06 -15.88 4.05
CA THR A 198 6.83 -14.84 3.36
C THR A 198 5.92 -13.86 2.63
N LYS A 199 6.01 -12.57 2.95
CA LYS A 199 5.22 -11.55 2.25
C LYS A 199 5.85 -11.28 0.88
N ALA A 200 5.01 -11.35 -0.15
CA ALA A 200 5.38 -10.90 -1.48
C ALA A 200 4.81 -9.50 -1.74
N ALA A 201 5.48 -8.79 -2.63
CA ALA A 201 5.13 -7.44 -3.01
C ALA A 201 5.25 -7.36 -4.53
N ALA A 202 4.23 -6.84 -5.20
CA ALA A 202 4.34 -6.49 -6.61
C ALA A 202 4.35 -4.97 -6.75
N SER A 203 5.37 -4.48 -7.45
CA SER A 203 5.41 -3.12 -7.97
C SER A 203 4.80 -3.14 -9.37
N VAL A 204 3.87 -2.24 -9.62
CA VAL A 204 3.25 -2.03 -10.93
C VAL A 204 3.26 -0.56 -11.27
N THR A 205 3.39 -0.23 -12.54
CA THR A 205 3.25 1.16 -13.00
C THR A 205 2.04 1.19 -13.90
N ASP A 206 1.11 2.11 -13.65
CA ASP A 206 -0.04 2.24 -14.52
C ASP A 206 0.32 2.91 -15.86
N ARG A 207 -0.66 2.99 -16.77
CA ARG A 207 -0.47 3.59 -18.10
C ARG A 207 -0.04 5.06 -18.08
N HIS A 208 -0.18 5.74 -16.94
CA HIS A 208 0.19 7.14 -16.75
C HIS A 208 1.56 7.29 -16.08
N GLY A 209 2.28 6.18 -15.84
CA GLY A 209 3.58 6.21 -15.17
C GLY A 209 3.49 6.27 -13.65
N ILE A 210 2.30 6.13 -13.05
CA ILE A 210 2.13 6.23 -11.60
C ILE A 210 2.50 4.89 -10.96
N PRO A 211 3.42 4.87 -9.98
CA PRO A 211 3.80 3.65 -9.29
C PRO A 211 2.68 3.17 -8.37
N GLY A 212 2.49 1.85 -8.36
CA GLY A 212 1.47 1.13 -7.64
C GLY A 212 2.07 -0.02 -6.86
N PHE A 213 1.51 -0.25 -5.67
CA PHE A 213 2.02 -1.26 -4.76
C PHE A 213 0.91 -2.23 -4.39
N ILE A 214 1.22 -3.51 -4.53
CA ILE A 214 0.33 -4.61 -4.23
C ILE A 214 0.99 -5.45 -3.15
N GLU A 215 0.31 -5.58 -2.01
CA GLU A 215 0.67 -6.62 -1.05
C GLU A 215 0.14 -7.95 -1.60
N VAL A 216 1.06 -8.85 -1.95
CA VAL A 216 0.72 -10.18 -2.44
C VAL A 216 0.84 -11.12 -1.26
N ALA A 217 -0.26 -11.78 -0.92
CA ALA A 217 -0.20 -12.76 0.15
C ALA A 217 0.72 -13.91 -0.29
N PRO A 218 1.57 -14.45 0.62
CA PRO A 218 2.15 -15.76 0.37
C PRO A 218 1.05 -16.74 0.00
N ASN A 219 1.42 -17.83 -0.68
CA ASN A 219 0.57 -19.02 -0.70
C ASN A 219 0.37 -19.45 0.75
N GLY A 220 -0.66 -18.91 1.40
CA GLY A 220 -1.30 -19.57 2.52
C GLY A 220 -1.89 -20.79 1.87
N GLY A 221 -1.22 -21.93 2.03
CA GLY A 221 -1.74 -23.19 1.54
C GLY A 221 -3.23 -23.21 1.82
N MET A 222 -4.00 -23.63 0.82
CA MET A 222 -5.13 -24.47 1.15
C MET A 222 -4.60 -25.47 2.18
N PHE A 223 -5.08 -25.40 3.42
CA PHE A 223 -4.97 -26.51 4.34
C PHE A 223 -5.80 -27.66 3.73
N GLY A 224 -5.26 -28.28 2.68
CA GLY A 224 -5.56 -29.63 2.27
C GLY A 224 -4.69 -30.50 3.14
N VAL A 225 -5.30 -31.07 4.17
CA VAL A 225 -4.77 -32.19 4.92
C VAL A 225 -4.35 -33.28 3.94
N THR A 226 -3.07 -33.63 3.91
CA THR A 226 -2.64 -35.03 3.82
C THR A 226 -1.42 -35.21 4.69
N SER A 227 -1.66 -35.56 5.96
CA SER A 227 -0.76 -36.49 6.64
C SER A 227 -0.73 -37.76 5.79
N LEU A 228 0.36 -37.98 5.06
CA LEU A 228 0.70 -39.35 4.70
C LEU A 228 1.29 -39.97 5.96
N GLY A 229 0.59 -40.97 6.46
CA GLY A 229 0.98 -41.75 7.62
C GLY A 229 2.31 -42.47 7.40
N ASN A 230 2.84 -42.96 8.51
CA ASN A 230 3.96 -43.88 8.60
C ASN A 230 3.84 -45.06 7.64
#